data_AF-A0A3A8QQF5-F1
#
_entry.id   AF-A0A3A8QQF5-F1
#
_cell.length_a   1.000
_cell.length_b   1.000
_cell.length_c   1.000
_cell.angle_alpha   90.00
_cell.angle_beta   90.00
_cell.angle_gamma   90.00
#
_symmetry.space_group_name_H-M   'P 1'
#
loop_
_entity.id
_entity.type
_entity.pdbx_description
1 polymer ?
#
loop_
_entity_poly.entity_id
_entity_poly.type
_entity_poly.pdbx_seq_one_letter_code
_entity_poly.pdbx_strand_id
1 'polypeptide(L)'
;MTTLFYDDLRETSPSGRFVLTAYSPDNATASHQAGRPPSAKKLPFGRPAFQGSFQYRLLEHVPGSVEPRVVWERQQTRRENSPSEVIVSDGGWSVLRTHGFAPEVIAISPSGQEVLRVRILGPTAEAQGAGLIWRPQFLIWTTAGVFWSGASWPYFFHDEGTDFFVWRTRWGQRLVLDLTHAALLPEQEAPVHAMDATEKQEVSVLLSELTEHLDEVREFFTASGATRHRLLSKARRAIAAIHLVGVHRIQACLPLLQQWESVDLLGFAMSSAAFPGAILEAQRFRPIVQHSMRLLGAEPRGLAPYRFLGARCSVPESVPDRRERARALKQNMRAQDVLLQMGNPDSVIKQSRTVDGDTLWTETWEYDFLVEGQWKTLQLVWEERQSRSRITHMEEIPAPWLLSDARVREFLDLS
;
A
#
# COMPACT_ATOMS: atom_id res chain seq x y z
N MET A 1 -9.72 -23.51 4.53
CA MET A 1 -9.39 -22.65 5.68
C MET A 1 -7.97 -22.18 5.47
N THR A 2 -7.75 -20.87 5.25
CA THR A 2 -6.40 -20.33 5.02
C THR A 2 -5.71 -20.19 6.36
N THR A 3 -4.61 -20.91 6.57
CA THR A 3 -3.79 -20.78 7.78
C THR A 3 -3.02 -19.45 7.73
N LEU A 4 -3.15 -18.63 8.77
CA LEU A 4 -2.39 -17.40 8.94
C LEU A 4 -1.37 -17.59 10.06
N PHE A 5 -0.18 -17.06 9.85
CA PHE A 5 0.88 -17.06 10.86
C PHE A 5 1.11 -15.62 11.32
N TYR A 6 1.16 -15.40 12.63
CA TYR A 6 1.43 -14.10 13.23
C TYR A 6 2.83 -14.11 13.85
N ASP A 7 3.75 -13.36 13.24
CA ASP A 7 5.09 -13.17 13.76
C ASP A 7 5.10 -12.29 15.01
N ASP A 8 6.17 -12.38 15.80
CA ASP A 8 6.40 -11.44 16.89
C ASP A 8 6.57 -10.02 16.33
N LEU A 9 5.95 -9.04 16.99
CA LEU A 9 5.96 -7.65 16.56
C LEU A 9 6.86 -6.82 17.46
N ARG A 10 7.57 -5.86 16.86
CA ARG A 10 8.38 -4.88 17.56
C ARG A 10 8.34 -3.57 16.78
N GLU A 11 7.89 -2.51 17.44
CA GLU A 11 7.88 -1.16 16.91
C GLU A 11 8.60 -0.21 17.85
N THR A 12 9.26 0.80 17.29
CA THR A 12 10.01 1.81 18.03
C THR A 12 9.42 3.17 17.72
N SER A 13 9.25 4.03 18.74
CA SER A 13 8.70 5.36 18.55
C SER A 13 9.62 6.22 17.67
N PRO A 14 9.13 7.28 17.01
CA PRO A 14 9.95 8.12 16.12
C PRO A 14 11.25 8.63 16.77
N SER A 15 11.20 9.05 18.04
CA SER A 15 12.38 9.49 18.80
C SER A 15 13.29 8.36 19.29
N GLY A 16 12.86 7.10 19.19
CA GLY A 16 13.55 5.96 19.79
C GLY A 16 13.32 5.80 21.29
N ARG A 17 12.57 6.70 21.93
CA ARG A 17 12.33 6.67 23.38
C ARG A 17 11.56 5.44 23.83
N PHE A 18 10.57 5.00 23.05
CA PHE A 18 9.74 3.87 23.42
C PHE A 18 9.86 2.71 22.44
N VAL A 19 9.81 1.48 22.95
CA VAL A 19 9.74 0.26 22.14
C VAL A 19 8.57 -0.57 22.62
N LEU A 20 7.64 -0.85 21.72
CA LEU A 20 6.49 -1.71 21.96
C LEU A 20 6.76 -3.07 21.32
N THR A 21 6.61 -4.14 22.10
CA THR A 21 6.77 -5.51 21.62
C THR A 21 5.53 -6.35 21.87
N ALA A 22 5.22 -7.26 20.95
CA ALA A 22 4.20 -8.29 21.12
C ALA A 22 4.82 -9.67 20.80
N TYR A 23 5.00 -10.50 21.83
CA TYR A 23 5.63 -11.82 21.70
C TYR A 23 4.64 -12.93 22.00
N SER A 24 4.56 -13.96 21.16
CA SER A 24 3.79 -15.16 21.46
C SER A 24 4.70 -16.31 21.91
N PRO A 25 4.39 -17.01 23.02
CA PRO A 25 5.14 -18.21 23.39
C PRO A 25 5.07 -19.30 22.30
N ASP A 26 4.03 -19.30 21.47
CA ASP A 26 3.87 -20.25 20.35
C ASP A 26 4.95 -20.07 19.26
N ASN A 27 5.55 -18.88 19.17
CA ASN A 27 6.65 -18.57 18.24
C ASN A 27 8.01 -19.07 18.75
N ALA A 28 8.19 -19.14 20.07
CA ALA A 28 9.41 -19.65 20.69
C ALA A 28 9.55 -21.17 20.49
N THR A 29 8.47 -21.93 20.69
CA THR A 29 8.44 -23.40 20.50
C THR A 29 8.78 -23.82 19.08
N ALA A 30 8.42 -23.00 18.08
CA ALA A 30 8.77 -23.24 16.68
C ALA A 30 10.26 -23.01 16.35
N SER A 31 10.95 -22.16 17.14
CA SER A 31 12.37 -21.82 16.94
C SER A 31 13.32 -22.74 17.74
N HIS A 32 12.84 -23.33 18.83
CA HIS A 32 13.66 -24.16 19.73
C HIS A 32 13.84 -25.63 19.29
N GLN A 33 13.17 -26.11 18.24
CA GLN A 33 13.30 -27.53 17.86
C GLN A 33 14.60 -27.91 17.12
N ALA A 34 15.52 -27.00 16.73
CA ALA A 34 16.77 -27.45 16.11
C ALA A 34 17.97 -26.48 16.03
N GLY A 35 17.93 -25.23 16.52
CA GLY A 35 19.09 -24.30 16.38
C GLY A 35 19.56 -24.04 14.92
N ARG A 36 18.78 -24.50 13.93
CA ARG A 36 18.97 -24.26 12.50
C ARG A 36 17.82 -23.39 12.03
N PRO A 37 18.08 -22.35 11.22
CA PRO A 37 17.01 -21.65 10.53
C PRO A 37 16.18 -22.68 9.75
N PRO A 38 14.83 -22.61 9.77
CA PRO A 38 14.00 -23.55 9.05
C PRO A 38 14.41 -23.55 7.57
N SER A 39 14.73 -24.73 7.03
CA SER A 39 15.10 -24.83 5.62
C SER A 39 13.89 -24.43 4.77
N ALA A 40 14.11 -23.53 3.80
CA ALA A 40 13.06 -23.00 2.91
C ALA A 40 12.26 -24.07 2.14
N LYS A 41 12.68 -25.35 2.21
CA LYS A 41 12.03 -26.50 1.56
C LYS A 41 11.06 -27.28 2.48
N LYS A 42 10.98 -26.98 3.78
CA LYS A 42 9.92 -27.53 4.65
C LYS A 42 8.79 -26.51 4.74
N LEU A 43 7.70 -26.75 4.00
CA LEU A 43 6.41 -26.11 4.25
C LEU A 43 6.07 -26.15 5.76
N PRO A 44 5.36 -25.15 6.30
CA PRO A 44 5.30 -24.82 7.72
C PRO A 44 4.33 -25.73 8.51
N PHE A 45 4.34 -27.04 8.27
CA PHE A 45 3.45 -28.00 8.91
C PHE A 45 3.72 -28.24 10.41
N GLY A 46 4.66 -27.50 11.01
CA GLY A 46 5.00 -27.57 12.44
C GLY A 46 4.75 -26.28 13.24
N ARG A 47 4.32 -25.18 12.60
CA ARG A 47 3.90 -23.97 13.32
C ARG A 47 2.40 -24.09 13.59
N PRO A 48 1.91 -23.88 14.83
CA PRO A 48 0.48 -23.83 15.07
C PRO A 48 -0.13 -22.73 14.20
N ALA A 49 -1.23 -23.06 13.53
CA ALA A 49 -1.93 -22.22 12.56
C ALA A 49 -2.62 -20.98 13.17
N PHE A 50 -2.47 -20.79 14.48
CA PHE A 50 -3.11 -19.77 15.28
C PHE A 50 -2.21 -19.46 16.49
N GLN A 51 -1.26 -18.53 16.33
CA GLN A 51 -0.51 -18.00 17.46
C GLN A 51 -1.47 -17.21 18.35
N GLY A 52 -1.46 -17.48 19.65
CA GLY A 52 -2.23 -16.73 20.63
C GLY A 52 -1.38 -16.36 21.84
N SER A 53 -2.06 -15.93 22.90
CA SER A 53 -1.44 -15.59 24.18
C SER A 53 -0.29 -14.58 24.06
N PHE A 54 -0.39 -13.63 23.13
CA PHE A 54 0.63 -12.60 22.95
C PHE A 54 0.84 -11.81 24.25
N GLN A 55 2.11 -11.57 24.57
CA GLN A 55 2.57 -10.75 25.67
C GLN A 55 3.03 -9.42 25.11
N TYR A 56 2.33 -8.36 25.50
CA TYR A 56 2.62 -6.99 25.11
C TYR A 56 3.44 -6.30 26.19
N ARG A 57 4.47 -5.56 25.76
CA ARG A 57 5.34 -4.82 26.67
C ARG A 57 5.74 -3.49 26.06
N LEU A 58 5.57 -2.42 26.82
CA LEU A 58 6.12 -1.11 26.49
C LEU A 58 7.39 -0.87 27.30
N LEU A 59 8.47 -0.60 26.59
CA LEU A 59 9.79 -0.32 27.13
C LEU A 59 10.15 1.14 26.88
N GLU A 60 10.74 1.81 27.87
CA GLU A 60 11.25 3.18 27.77
C GLU A 60 12.77 3.18 27.88
N HIS A 61 13.43 3.79 26.89
CA HIS A 61 14.85 4.07 26.88
C HIS A 61 15.12 5.40 27.59
N VAL A 62 15.52 5.32 28.86
CA VAL A 62 15.92 6.49 29.65
C VAL A 62 17.37 6.84 29.35
N PRO A 63 17.70 8.08 28.95
CA PRO A 63 19.08 8.50 28.71
C PRO A 63 19.98 8.21 29.92
N GLY A 64 21.11 7.53 29.68
CA GLY A 64 22.06 7.14 30.73
C GLY A 64 21.76 5.81 31.43
N SER A 65 20.59 5.20 31.20
CA SER A 65 20.32 3.83 31.64
C SER A 65 20.85 2.82 30.61
N VAL A 66 21.51 1.76 31.10
CA VAL A 66 21.96 0.64 30.25
C VAL A 66 20.76 -0.21 29.83
N GLU A 67 19.79 -0.40 30.72
CA GLU A 67 18.62 -1.22 30.48
C GLU A 67 17.36 -0.37 30.27
N PRO A 68 16.47 -0.74 29.34
CA PRO A 68 15.20 -0.07 29.19
C PRO A 68 14.28 -0.34 30.38
N ARG A 69 13.53 0.68 30.81
CA ARG A 69 12.52 0.58 31.88
C ARG A 69 11.24 -0.01 31.31
N VAL A 70 10.65 -0.98 32.00
CA VAL A 70 9.30 -1.45 31.68
C VAL A 70 8.29 -0.41 32.15
N VAL A 71 7.49 0.10 31.21
CA VAL A 71 6.42 1.04 31.53
C VAL A 71 5.16 0.27 31.94
N TRP A 72 4.78 -0.72 31.12
CA TRP A 72 3.67 -1.62 31.41
C TRP A 72 3.81 -2.94 30.64
N GLU A 73 3.11 -3.95 31.14
CA GLU A 73 2.96 -5.27 30.54
C GLU A 73 1.48 -5.66 30.51
N ARG A 74 1.07 -6.35 29.45
CA ARG A 74 -0.30 -6.84 29.28
C ARG A 74 -0.28 -8.16 28.53
N GLN A 75 -1.23 -9.04 28.85
CA GLN A 75 -1.47 -10.26 28.09
C GLN A 75 -2.68 -10.10 27.16
N GLN A 76 -2.61 -10.69 25.96
CA GLN A 76 -3.73 -10.85 25.06
C GLN A 76 -4.89 -11.56 25.78
N THR A 77 -6.08 -10.97 25.71
CA THR A 77 -7.26 -11.58 26.33
C THR A 77 -7.82 -12.71 25.45
N ARG A 78 -8.58 -13.64 26.04
CA ARG A 78 -9.18 -14.76 25.29
C ARG A 78 -10.12 -14.34 24.14
N ARG A 79 -10.65 -13.11 24.17
CA ARG A 79 -11.57 -12.59 23.15
C ARG A 79 -10.89 -11.68 22.14
N GLU A 80 -9.62 -11.40 22.33
CA GLU A 80 -8.83 -10.53 21.46
C GLU A 80 -8.16 -11.37 20.39
N ASN A 81 -8.32 -10.98 19.13
CA ASN A 81 -7.63 -11.64 18.03
C ASN A 81 -6.13 -11.34 18.04
N SER A 82 -5.34 -12.15 17.35
CA SER A 82 -3.89 -11.99 17.29
C SER A 82 -3.51 -10.64 16.66
N PRO A 83 -2.48 -9.96 17.18
CA PRO A 83 -2.04 -8.69 16.67
C PRO A 83 -1.41 -8.88 15.28
N SER A 84 -1.68 -7.93 14.40
CA SER A 84 -1.08 -7.84 13.06
C SER A 84 -0.12 -6.66 12.95
N GLU A 85 -0.31 -5.64 13.77
CA GLU A 85 0.48 -4.42 13.74
C GLU A 85 0.40 -3.74 15.10
N VAL A 86 1.52 -3.12 15.51
CA VAL A 86 1.63 -2.36 16.75
C VAL A 86 2.36 -1.06 16.45
N ILE A 87 1.93 0.03 17.09
CA ILE A 87 2.44 1.38 16.82
C ILE A 87 2.57 2.11 18.14
N VAL A 88 3.65 2.87 18.30
CA VAL A 88 3.96 3.57 19.55
C VAL A 88 4.38 5.02 19.28
N SER A 89 3.83 5.95 20.05
CA SER A 89 4.16 7.37 19.99
C SER A 89 5.33 7.73 20.90
N ASP A 90 5.89 8.93 20.69
CA ASP A 90 6.90 9.50 21.60
C ASP A 90 6.36 9.93 22.96
N GLY A 91 5.03 9.98 23.12
CA GLY A 91 4.36 10.17 24.40
C GLY A 91 4.11 8.87 25.18
N GLY A 92 4.42 7.71 24.59
CA GLY A 92 4.18 6.39 25.19
C GLY A 92 2.79 5.80 24.90
N TRP A 93 1.94 6.50 24.13
CA TRP A 93 0.70 5.91 23.61
C TRP A 93 1.02 4.74 22.69
N SER A 94 0.22 3.68 22.82
CA SER A 94 0.38 2.45 22.04
C SER A 94 -0.94 2.09 21.37
N VAL A 95 -0.89 1.73 20.09
CA VAL A 95 -2.04 1.27 19.33
C VAL A 95 -1.76 -0.12 18.76
N LEU A 96 -2.70 -1.03 18.97
CA LEU A 96 -2.66 -2.40 18.47
C LEU A 96 -3.75 -2.58 17.41
N ARG A 97 -3.42 -3.21 16.28
CA ARG A 97 -4.42 -3.70 15.33
C ARG A 97 -4.43 -5.21 15.32
N THR A 98 -5.58 -5.78 15.65
CA THR A 98 -5.80 -7.22 15.54
C THR A 98 -6.28 -7.60 14.14
N HIS A 99 -6.11 -8.87 13.75
CA HIS A 99 -6.54 -9.37 12.43
C HIS A 99 -7.56 -10.51 12.56
N GLY A 100 -8.34 -10.76 11.50
CA GLY A 100 -9.32 -11.83 11.44
C GLY A 100 -10.69 -11.34 11.00
N PHE A 101 -11.74 -12.08 11.37
CA PHE A 101 -13.13 -11.75 10.99
C PHE A 101 -13.79 -10.66 11.85
N ALA A 102 -13.19 -10.35 13.00
CA ALA A 102 -13.59 -9.26 13.87
C ALA A 102 -12.35 -8.47 14.31
N PRO A 103 -11.69 -7.75 13.39
CA PRO A 103 -10.51 -6.96 13.72
C PRO A 103 -10.90 -5.80 14.64
N GLU A 104 -9.96 -5.43 15.48
CA GLU A 104 -10.11 -4.33 16.44
C GLU A 104 -8.87 -3.44 16.38
N VAL A 105 -9.09 -2.14 16.63
CA VAL A 105 -8.03 -1.18 16.93
C VAL A 105 -8.13 -0.82 18.40
N ILE A 106 -7.08 -1.06 19.15
CA ILE A 106 -7.03 -0.94 20.61
C ILE A 106 -5.98 0.11 20.96
N ALA A 107 -6.37 1.18 21.64
CA ALA A 107 -5.45 2.20 22.13
C ALA A 107 -5.20 2.05 23.62
N ILE A 108 -3.93 2.12 24.01
CA ILE A 108 -3.43 1.93 25.36
C ILE A 108 -2.65 3.19 25.76
N SER A 109 -2.98 3.73 26.93
CA SER A 109 -2.33 4.91 27.49
C SER A 109 -0.87 4.63 27.88
N PRO A 110 -0.07 5.69 28.09
CA PRO A 110 1.27 5.54 28.66
C PRO A 110 1.28 4.84 30.03
N SER A 111 0.16 4.85 30.77
CA SER A 111 0.03 4.11 32.05
C SER A 111 -0.32 2.63 31.90
N GLY A 112 -0.52 2.14 30.67
CA GLY A 112 -0.90 0.76 30.38
C GLY A 112 -2.40 0.48 30.46
N GLN A 113 -3.23 1.51 30.63
CA GLN A 113 -4.68 1.37 30.64
C GLN A 113 -5.21 1.33 29.19
N GLU A 114 -6.11 0.39 28.89
CA GLU A 114 -6.88 0.43 27.65
C GLU A 114 -7.88 1.59 27.69
N VAL A 115 -7.70 2.54 26.77
CA VAL A 115 -8.53 3.77 26.71
C VAL A 115 -9.62 3.63 25.66
N LEU A 116 -9.32 2.98 24.54
CA LEU A 116 -10.23 2.79 23.42
C LEU A 116 -10.12 1.37 22.86
N ARG A 117 -11.26 0.82 22.46
CA ARG A 117 -11.36 -0.40 21.65
C ARG A 117 -12.42 -0.20 20.58
N VAL A 118 -11.98 -0.11 19.34
CA VAL A 118 -12.83 0.12 18.17
C VAL A 118 -12.92 -1.16 17.36
N ARG A 119 -14.14 -1.67 17.17
CA ARG A 119 -14.40 -2.81 16.29
C ARG A 119 -14.49 -2.36 14.85
N ILE A 120 -13.82 -3.08 13.96
CA ILE A 120 -13.82 -2.84 12.52
C ILE A 120 -14.85 -3.77 11.88
N LEU A 121 -15.99 -3.23 11.50
CA LEU A 121 -17.06 -4.04 10.88
C LEU A 121 -16.89 -4.16 9.38
N GLY A 122 -17.37 -5.28 8.84
CA GLY A 122 -17.47 -5.45 7.40
C GLY A 122 -18.68 -4.84 6.76
N PRO A 123 -18.66 -4.78 5.41
CA PRO A 123 -19.74 -4.21 4.62
C PRO A 123 -21.06 -4.93 4.88
N THR A 124 -21.02 -6.22 5.21
CA THR A 124 -22.20 -7.04 5.49
C THR A 124 -22.40 -7.35 6.98
N ALA A 125 -21.53 -6.87 7.87
CA ALA A 125 -21.61 -7.17 9.29
C ALA A 125 -22.55 -6.19 10.01
N GLU A 126 -23.52 -6.74 10.75
CA GLU A 126 -24.37 -5.97 11.63
C GLU A 126 -23.68 -5.69 12.97
N ALA A 127 -23.91 -4.49 13.49
CA ALA A 127 -23.39 -4.10 14.80
C ALA A 127 -24.14 -4.89 15.88
N GLN A 128 -23.43 -5.75 16.62
CA GLN A 128 -23.98 -6.43 17.78
C GLN A 128 -23.33 -5.92 19.07
N GLY A 129 -24.17 -5.41 19.98
CA GLY A 129 -23.79 -4.95 21.32
C GLY A 129 -23.37 -3.48 21.40
N ALA A 130 -23.11 -3.03 22.63
CA ALA A 130 -22.58 -1.70 22.92
C ALA A 130 -21.05 -1.70 22.73
N GLY A 131 -20.53 -0.78 21.93
CA GLY A 131 -19.10 -0.61 21.70
C GLY A 131 -18.83 0.41 20.58
N LEU A 132 -17.61 0.91 20.53
CA LEU A 132 -17.19 1.81 19.45
C LEU A 132 -16.99 1.00 18.17
N ILE A 133 -17.59 1.47 17.09
CA ILE A 133 -17.65 0.76 15.82
C ILE A 133 -17.23 1.72 14.73
N TRP A 134 -16.30 1.28 13.90
CA TRP A 134 -15.92 1.99 12.70
C TRP A 134 -16.20 1.14 11.47
N ARG A 135 -16.80 1.76 10.46
CA ARG A 135 -17.22 1.12 9.21
C ARG A 135 -16.34 1.63 8.07
N PRO A 136 -15.33 0.84 7.65
CA PRO A 136 -14.58 1.14 6.45
C PRO A 136 -15.50 1.05 5.23
N GLN A 137 -15.41 2.02 4.34
CA GLN A 137 -16.06 1.98 3.04
C GLN A 137 -15.37 0.96 2.12
N PHE A 138 -14.04 0.85 2.23
CA PHE A 138 -13.23 0.05 1.32
C PHE A 138 -12.07 -0.65 2.07
N LEU A 139 -12.28 -1.90 2.48
CA LEU A 139 -11.23 -2.83 2.89
C LEU A 139 -11.30 -4.11 2.07
N ILE A 140 -10.19 -4.86 2.00
CA ILE A 140 -10.19 -6.15 1.33
C ILE A 140 -10.77 -7.20 2.28
N TRP A 141 -11.81 -7.88 1.83
CA TRP A 141 -12.40 -9.02 2.51
C TRP A 141 -11.91 -10.30 1.84
N THR A 142 -11.15 -11.10 2.59
CA THR A 142 -10.67 -12.39 2.11
C THR A 142 -11.24 -13.53 2.95
N THR A 143 -11.00 -14.76 2.52
CA THR A 143 -11.32 -15.96 3.30
C THR A 143 -10.50 -16.09 4.60
N ALA A 144 -9.53 -15.20 4.80
CA ALA A 144 -8.69 -15.13 6.00
C ALA A 144 -9.07 -13.95 6.93
N GLY A 145 -10.09 -13.15 6.58
CA GLY A 145 -10.54 -12.00 7.36
C GLY A 145 -10.36 -10.67 6.64
N VAL A 146 -10.35 -9.59 7.42
CA VAL A 146 -10.21 -8.22 6.90
C VAL A 146 -8.75 -7.85 6.76
N PHE A 147 -8.34 -7.53 5.54
CA PHE A 147 -7.00 -7.10 5.25
C PHE A 147 -6.95 -5.58 5.08
N TRP A 148 -6.06 -4.99 5.87
CA TRP A 148 -5.59 -3.63 5.65
C TRP A 148 -4.41 -3.72 4.70
N SER A 149 -4.44 -2.90 3.66
CA SER A 149 -3.32 -2.82 2.72
C SER A 149 -2.10 -2.20 3.41
N GLY A 150 -0.90 -2.65 3.02
CA GLY A 150 0.36 -2.00 3.38
C GLY A 150 0.48 -0.53 2.92
N ALA A 151 -0.41 -0.09 2.03
CA ALA A 151 -0.55 1.31 1.64
C ALA A 151 -1.37 2.17 2.64
N SER A 152 -1.78 1.60 3.78
CA SER A 152 -2.41 2.36 4.87
C SER A 152 -1.35 3.20 5.61
N TRP A 153 -1.77 4.33 6.18
CA TRP A 153 -0.86 5.26 6.86
C TRP A 153 -1.33 5.54 8.29
N PRO A 154 -0.78 4.82 9.28
CA PRO A 154 -1.02 5.12 10.67
C PRO A 154 -0.02 6.13 11.22
N TYR A 155 -0.50 7.05 12.06
CA TYR A 155 0.34 8.08 12.69
C TYR A 155 -0.32 8.66 13.95
N PHE A 156 0.52 9.26 14.78
CA PHE A 156 0.09 10.05 15.94
C PHE A 156 0.29 11.53 15.64
N PHE A 157 -0.56 12.38 16.22
CA PHE A 157 -0.31 13.82 16.24
C PHE A 157 -0.90 14.44 17.51
N HIS A 158 -0.42 15.63 17.84
CA HIS A 158 -0.87 16.40 18.97
C HIS A 158 -1.44 17.73 18.48
N ASP A 159 -2.63 18.10 18.95
CA ASP A 159 -3.29 19.36 18.59
C ASP A 159 -4.04 19.91 19.80
N GLU A 160 -3.79 21.18 20.12
CA GLU A 160 -4.44 21.91 21.22
C GLU A 160 -4.49 21.17 22.58
N GLY A 161 -3.44 20.43 22.95
CA GLY A 161 -3.41 19.67 24.21
C GLY A 161 -4.04 18.27 24.14
N THR A 162 -4.52 17.87 22.97
CA THR A 162 -5.16 16.58 22.72
C THR A 162 -4.25 15.67 21.91
N ASP A 163 -4.08 14.44 22.36
CA ASP A 163 -3.34 13.41 21.63
C ASP A 163 -4.30 12.63 20.73
N PHE A 164 -3.94 12.48 19.47
CA PHE A 164 -4.73 11.77 18.48
C PHE A 164 -3.94 10.61 17.88
N PHE A 165 -4.67 9.59 17.46
CA PHE A 165 -4.17 8.57 16.54
C PHE A 165 -5.07 8.50 15.31
N VAL A 166 -4.43 8.46 14.14
CA VAL A 166 -5.12 8.34 12.87
C VAL A 166 -4.61 7.11 12.14
N TRP A 167 -5.54 6.37 11.55
CA TRP A 167 -5.24 5.35 10.57
C TRP A 167 -5.91 5.67 9.24
N ARG A 168 -5.15 6.24 8.31
CA ARG A 168 -5.64 6.44 6.95
C ARG A 168 -5.61 5.11 6.20
N THR A 169 -6.75 4.72 5.65
CA THR A 169 -6.81 3.59 4.70
C THR A 169 -6.20 4.01 3.35
N ARG A 170 -5.80 3.05 2.53
CA ARG A 170 -5.35 3.32 1.14
C ARG A 170 -6.36 4.10 0.27
N TRP A 171 -7.65 4.09 0.63
CA TRP A 171 -8.73 4.79 -0.07
C TRP A 171 -8.98 6.20 0.48
N GLY A 172 -8.20 6.59 1.49
CA GLY A 172 -8.21 7.92 2.06
C GLY A 172 -9.19 8.15 3.20
N GLN A 173 -10.13 7.22 3.46
CA GLN A 173 -10.95 7.27 4.67
C GLN A 173 -10.05 7.11 5.90
N ARG A 174 -10.29 7.92 6.94
CA ARG A 174 -9.49 7.92 8.16
C ARG A 174 -10.29 7.37 9.35
N LEU A 175 -9.66 6.46 10.10
CA LEU A 175 -10.07 6.15 11.47
C LEU A 175 -9.41 7.17 12.39
N VAL A 176 -10.18 7.96 13.14
CA VAL A 176 -9.65 9.02 14.01
C VAL A 176 -10.00 8.71 15.46
N LEU A 177 -8.97 8.57 16.29
CA LEU A 177 -9.10 8.33 17.72
C LEU A 177 -8.60 9.56 18.48
N ASP A 178 -9.47 10.12 19.33
CA ASP A 178 -9.09 11.07 20.36
C ASP A 178 -8.65 10.27 21.60
N LEU A 179 -7.35 10.22 21.84
CA LEU A 179 -6.75 9.42 22.89
C LEU A 179 -6.92 10.08 24.26
N THR A 180 -6.93 11.42 24.33
CA THR A 180 -7.09 12.16 25.58
C THR A 180 -8.50 12.00 26.14
N HIS A 181 -9.53 12.09 25.29
CA HIS A 181 -10.93 12.04 25.70
C HIS A 181 -11.57 10.66 25.52
N ALA A 182 -10.80 9.65 25.10
CA ALA A 182 -11.27 8.29 24.88
C ALA A 182 -12.45 8.22 23.91
N ALA A 183 -12.36 8.91 22.77
CA ALA A 183 -13.43 8.99 21.78
C ALA A 183 -13.00 8.51 20.38
N LEU A 184 -13.95 7.91 19.67
CA LEU A 184 -13.86 7.68 18.22
C LEU A 184 -14.54 8.87 17.53
N LEU A 185 -13.79 9.64 16.74
CA LEU A 185 -14.32 10.82 16.08
C LEU A 185 -14.73 10.54 14.64
N PRO A 186 -15.88 11.07 14.17
CA PRO A 186 -16.15 11.24 12.76
C PRO A 186 -15.08 12.14 12.12
N GLU A 187 -14.68 11.85 10.87
CA GLU A 187 -13.63 12.61 10.18
C GLU A 187 -14.01 14.10 10.00
N GLN A 188 -15.30 14.42 9.93
CA GLN A 188 -15.80 15.80 9.80
C GLN A 188 -15.65 16.62 11.09
N GLU A 189 -15.50 15.96 12.24
CA GLU A 189 -15.35 16.60 13.55
C GLU A 189 -13.87 16.64 14.00
N ALA A 190 -12.99 15.98 13.23
CA ALA A 190 -11.56 15.90 13.52
C ALA A 190 -10.79 17.15 13.06
N PRO A 191 -9.61 17.44 13.63
CA PRO A 191 -8.76 18.56 13.18
C PRO A 191 -8.04 18.22 11.87
N VAL A 192 -8.79 18.18 10.76
CA VAL A 192 -8.33 17.72 9.43
C VAL A 192 -7.07 18.47 8.97
N HIS A 193 -6.95 19.76 9.26
CA HIS A 193 -5.76 20.53 8.89
C HIS A 193 -4.48 20.06 9.61
N ALA A 194 -4.56 19.75 10.92
CA ALA A 194 -3.43 19.21 11.68
C ALA A 194 -3.09 17.78 11.22
N MET A 195 -4.11 16.98 10.90
CA MET A 195 -3.96 15.64 10.35
C MET A 195 -3.23 15.66 9.00
N ASP A 196 -3.65 16.52 8.07
CA ASP A 196 -3.02 16.67 6.76
C ASP A 196 -1.59 17.22 6.88
N ALA A 197 -1.35 18.17 7.77
CA ALA A 197 -0.02 18.73 8.01
C ALA A 197 0.95 17.67 8.53
N THR A 198 0.50 16.83 9.48
CA THR A 198 1.32 15.73 10.03
C THR A 198 1.62 14.70 8.95
N GLU A 199 0.60 14.26 8.20
CA GLU A 199 0.78 13.29 7.12
C GLU A 199 1.77 13.81 6.06
N LYS A 200 1.67 15.08 5.65
CA LYS A 200 2.63 15.71 4.74
C LYS A 200 4.06 15.68 5.28
N GLN A 201 4.24 16.02 6.55
CA GLN A 201 5.56 16.06 7.18
C GLN A 201 6.17 14.65 7.25
N GLU A 202 5.45 13.67 7.78
CA GLU A 202 5.97 12.31 7.94
C GLU A 202 6.27 11.65 6.59
N VAL A 203 5.38 11.80 5.60
CA VAL A 203 5.59 11.26 4.26
C VAL A 203 6.82 11.87 3.61
N SER A 204 7.02 13.19 3.75
CA SER A 204 8.20 13.88 3.22
C SER A 204 9.49 13.37 3.86
N VAL A 205 9.50 13.22 5.19
CA VAL A 205 10.65 12.69 5.95
C VAL A 205 10.97 11.25 5.54
N LEU A 206 9.96 10.37 5.52
CA LEU A 206 10.17 8.97 5.13
C LEU A 206 10.69 8.87 3.70
N LEU A 207 10.08 9.60 2.76
CA LEU A 207 10.48 9.51 1.36
C LEU A 207 11.90 10.04 1.16
N SER A 208 12.28 11.13 1.85
CA SER A 208 13.65 11.66 1.81
C SER A 208 14.65 10.63 2.33
N GLU A 209 14.42 10.05 3.50
CA GLU A 209 15.28 9.02 4.09
C GLU A 209 15.42 7.81 3.14
N LEU A 210 14.32 7.31 2.60
CA LEU A 210 14.37 6.16 1.69
C LEU A 210 15.04 6.50 0.35
N THR A 211 14.94 7.74 -0.12
CA THR A 211 15.67 8.21 -1.31
C THR A 211 17.17 8.31 -1.06
N GLU A 212 17.61 8.73 0.13
CA GLU A 212 19.05 8.73 0.48
C GLU A 212 19.64 7.31 0.46
N HIS A 213 18.81 6.31 0.75
CA HIS A 213 19.16 4.88 0.72
C HIS A 213 18.56 4.13 -0.48
N LEU A 214 18.33 4.80 -1.61
CA LEU A 214 17.58 4.22 -2.74
C LEU A 214 18.21 2.93 -3.29
N ASP A 215 19.54 2.85 -3.32
CA ASP A 215 20.25 1.66 -3.78
C ASP A 215 20.05 0.47 -2.84
N GLU A 216 20.10 0.67 -1.53
CA GLU A 216 19.77 -0.37 -0.55
C GLU A 216 18.31 -0.84 -0.67
N VAL A 217 17.39 0.10 -0.96
CA VAL A 217 15.98 -0.21 -1.22
C VAL A 217 15.83 -1.07 -2.48
N ARG A 218 16.56 -0.74 -3.57
CA ARG A 218 16.56 -1.54 -4.80
C ARG A 218 17.13 -2.93 -4.59
N GLU A 219 18.27 -3.03 -3.90
CA GLU A 219 18.89 -4.30 -3.55
C GLU A 219 17.95 -5.15 -2.71
N PHE A 220 17.26 -4.55 -1.73
CA PHE A 220 16.28 -5.24 -0.92
C PHE A 220 15.15 -5.89 -1.76
N PHE A 221 14.65 -5.17 -2.76
CA PHE A 221 13.56 -5.66 -3.61
C PHE A 221 14.00 -6.65 -4.68
N THR A 222 15.28 -6.70 -5.01
CA THR A 222 15.84 -7.60 -6.03
C THR A 222 16.54 -8.84 -5.44
N ALA A 223 17.11 -8.72 -4.25
CA ALA A 223 17.81 -9.82 -3.59
C ALA A 223 16.81 -10.86 -3.07
N SER A 224 16.94 -12.11 -3.52
CA SER A 224 16.13 -13.24 -3.05
C SER A 224 16.51 -13.73 -1.64
N GLY A 225 17.20 -12.91 -0.85
CA GLY A 225 17.85 -13.29 0.42
C GLY A 225 17.31 -12.52 1.63
N ALA A 226 17.11 -13.24 2.74
CA ALA A 226 16.58 -12.76 4.00
C ALA A 226 17.59 -11.92 4.83
N THR A 227 18.32 -11.00 4.20
CA THR A 227 19.12 -10.04 4.95
C THR A 227 18.13 -9.10 5.65
N ARG A 228 18.06 -9.18 6.99
CA ARG A 228 17.21 -8.32 7.81
C ARG A 228 17.71 -6.88 7.71
N HIS A 229 17.36 -6.17 6.64
CA HIS A 229 17.67 -4.76 6.50
C HIS A 229 16.84 -3.95 7.49
N ARG A 230 17.50 -3.05 8.20
CA ARG A 230 16.88 -2.03 9.06
C ARG A 230 15.80 -1.23 8.33
N LEU A 231 15.92 -1.10 7.01
CA LEU A 231 15.00 -0.38 6.14
C LEU A 231 13.77 -1.20 5.74
N LEU A 232 13.69 -2.50 6.04
CA LEU A 232 12.61 -3.38 5.56
C LEU A 232 11.21 -2.85 5.92
N SER A 233 10.99 -2.48 7.18
CA SER A 233 9.69 -1.98 7.63
C SER A 233 9.35 -0.64 6.97
N LYS A 234 10.34 0.24 6.81
CA LYS A 234 10.20 1.55 6.15
C LYS A 234 9.95 1.42 4.65
N ALA A 235 10.68 0.56 3.95
CA ALA A 235 10.56 0.33 2.51
C ALA A 235 9.17 -0.19 2.11
N ARG A 236 8.53 -0.98 2.98
CA ARG A 236 7.12 -1.42 2.77
C ARG A 236 6.14 -0.24 2.76
N ARG A 237 6.44 0.84 3.48
CA ARG A 237 5.64 2.08 3.53
C ARG A 237 5.93 3.04 2.37
N ALA A 238 6.94 2.77 1.53
CA ALA A 238 7.30 3.64 0.41
C ALA A 238 6.12 3.86 -0.57
N ILE A 239 5.35 2.81 -0.85
CA ILE A 239 4.17 2.87 -1.72
C ILE A 239 3.16 3.89 -1.22
N ALA A 240 2.81 3.82 0.08
CA ALA A 240 1.90 4.77 0.71
C ALA A 240 2.46 6.19 0.63
N ALA A 241 3.72 6.38 0.99
CA ALA A 241 4.37 7.68 0.98
C ALA A 241 4.36 8.33 -0.42
N ILE A 242 4.74 7.58 -1.45
CA ILE A 242 4.75 8.05 -2.84
C ILE A 242 3.34 8.47 -3.28
N HIS A 243 2.31 7.67 -2.98
CA HIS A 243 0.91 8.00 -3.28
C HIS A 243 0.47 9.26 -2.54
N LEU A 244 0.76 9.36 -1.25
CA LEU A 244 0.37 10.49 -0.41
C LEU A 244 1.04 11.80 -0.82
N VAL A 245 2.28 11.78 -1.34
CA VAL A 245 2.90 12.97 -1.95
C VAL A 245 2.02 13.56 -3.06
N GLY A 246 1.46 12.69 -3.92
CA GLY A 246 0.55 13.10 -5.00
C GLY A 246 -0.77 13.64 -4.47
N VAL A 247 -1.41 12.89 -3.56
CA VAL A 247 -2.69 13.28 -2.92
C VAL A 247 -2.59 14.65 -2.25
N HIS A 248 -1.52 14.87 -1.48
CA HIS A 248 -1.28 16.11 -0.74
C HIS A 248 -0.64 17.22 -1.55
N ARG A 249 -0.29 16.95 -2.80
CA ARG A 249 0.42 17.86 -3.71
C ARG A 249 1.69 18.45 -3.10
N ILE A 250 2.53 17.60 -2.49
CA ILE A 250 3.76 18.02 -1.80
C ILE A 250 4.86 18.33 -2.83
N GLN A 251 4.86 19.55 -3.35
CA GLN A 251 5.78 19.97 -4.42
C GLN A 251 7.27 19.79 -4.08
N ALA A 252 7.64 19.97 -2.82
CA ALA A 252 9.02 19.78 -2.36
C ALA A 252 9.55 18.35 -2.59
N CYS A 253 8.67 17.35 -2.70
CA CYS A 253 9.04 15.96 -2.94
C CYS A 253 9.17 15.60 -4.43
N LEU A 254 8.90 16.51 -5.36
CA LEU A 254 9.00 16.22 -6.80
C LEU A 254 10.39 15.68 -7.22
N PRO A 255 11.53 16.24 -6.75
CA PRO A 255 12.85 15.70 -7.07
C PRO A 255 13.06 14.28 -6.54
N LEU A 256 12.42 13.92 -5.42
CA LEU A 256 12.47 12.56 -4.88
C LEU A 256 11.69 11.61 -5.79
N LEU A 257 10.47 11.98 -6.19
CA LEU A 257 9.66 11.18 -7.12
C LEU A 257 10.38 10.90 -8.45
N GLN A 258 11.08 11.90 -8.99
CA GLN A 258 11.88 11.74 -10.22
C GLN A 258 12.98 10.67 -10.08
N GLN A 259 13.56 10.51 -8.88
CA GLN A 259 14.52 9.45 -8.61
C GLN A 259 13.81 8.10 -8.46
N TRP A 260 12.69 8.07 -7.74
CA TRP A 260 11.89 6.86 -7.53
C TRP A 260 11.30 6.27 -8.81
N GLU A 261 11.11 7.04 -9.89
CA GLU A 261 10.62 6.52 -11.18
C GLU A 261 11.51 5.39 -11.74
N SER A 262 12.80 5.43 -11.39
CA SER A 262 13.81 4.44 -11.79
C SER A 262 13.85 3.20 -10.89
N VAL A 263 13.12 3.17 -9.78
CA VAL A 263 13.00 1.98 -8.93
C VAL A 263 11.94 1.08 -9.51
N ASP A 264 12.31 -0.16 -9.81
CA ASP A 264 11.39 -1.15 -10.37
C ASP A 264 11.28 -2.37 -9.48
N LEU A 265 10.06 -2.85 -9.31
CA LEU A 265 9.74 -4.09 -8.62
C LEU A 265 8.55 -4.70 -9.33
N LEU A 266 8.65 -5.98 -9.68
CA LEU A 266 7.54 -6.72 -10.24
C LEU A 266 6.37 -6.71 -9.24
N GLY A 267 5.23 -6.16 -9.67
CA GLY A 267 4.00 -6.14 -8.88
C GLY A 267 3.19 -7.40 -9.10
N PHE A 268 2.70 -7.58 -10.32
CA PHE A 268 1.90 -8.73 -10.73
C PHE A 268 2.03 -8.98 -12.23
N ALA A 269 1.54 -10.12 -12.67
CA ALA A 269 1.48 -10.51 -14.07
C ALA A 269 0.05 -10.89 -14.46
N MET A 270 -0.40 -10.46 -15.63
CA MET A 270 -1.70 -10.83 -16.20
C MET A 270 -1.58 -11.10 -17.70
N SER A 271 -2.53 -11.83 -18.30
CA SER A 271 -2.54 -12.01 -19.75
C SER A 271 -2.98 -10.72 -20.45
N SER A 272 -2.46 -10.44 -21.65
CA SER A 272 -2.90 -9.31 -22.46
C SER A 272 -3.99 -9.73 -23.48
N ALA A 273 -5.07 -8.97 -23.57
CA ALA A 273 -6.07 -9.12 -24.64
C ALA A 273 -5.63 -8.37 -25.92
N ALA A 274 -4.77 -7.37 -25.81
CA ALA A 274 -4.14 -6.70 -26.96
C ALA A 274 -3.10 -7.61 -27.65
N PHE A 275 -2.44 -8.48 -26.88
CA PHE A 275 -1.51 -9.50 -27.36
C PHE A 275 -1.91 -10.89 -26.85
N PRO A 276 -2.76 -11.63 -27.59
CA PRO A 276 -3.09 -13.00 -27.25
C PRO A 276 -1.84 -13.86 -27.07
N GLY A 277 -1.70 -14.47 -25.89
CA GLY A 277 -0.54 -15.29 -25.50
C GLY A 277 0.63 -14.54 -24.86
N ALA A 278 0.60 -13.21 -24.77
CA ALA A 278 1.58 -12.43 -24.03
C ALA A 278 1.17 -12.26 -22.56
N ILE A 279 2.19 -12.05 -21.72
CA ILE A 279 2.05 -11.71 -20.30
C ILE A 279 2.41 -10.24 -20.13
N LEU A 280 1.51 -9.48 -19.52
CA LEU A 280 1.72 -8.12 -19.06
C LEU A 280 2.24 -8.15 -17.63
N GLU A 281 3.50 -7.78 -17.44
CA GLU A 281 4.09 -7.59 -16.11
C GLU A 281 3.95 -6.13 -15.70
N ALA A 282 3.14 -5.90 -14.67
CA ALA A 282 2.94 -4.58 -14.11
C ALA A 282 3.99 -4.28 -13.04
N GLN A 283 4.60 -3.10 -13.14
CA GLN A 283 5.58 -2.64 -12.16
C GLN A 283 4.87 -2.03 -10.95
N ARG A 284 5.46 -2.20 -9.76
CA ARG A 284 4.79 -1.86 -8.51
C ARG A 284 4.88 -0.37 -8.15
N PHE A 285 6.08 0.20 -8.23
CA PHE A 285 6.32 1.60 -7.83
C PHE A 285 5.98 2.57 -8.95
N ARG A 286 6.43 2.26 -10.17
CA ARG A 286 6.44 3.19 -11.30
C ARG A 286 5.06 3.79 -11.63
N PRO A 287 3.95 3.02 -11.72
CA PRO A 287 2.63 3.59 -11.97
C PRO A 287 2.23 4.63 -10.91
N ILE A 288 2.52 4.36 -9.64
CA ILE A 288 2.18 5.23 -8.51
C ILE A 288 3.06 6.49 -8.53
N VAL A 289 4.37 6.33 -8.72
CA VAL A 289 5.31 7.46 -8.83
C VAL A 289 4.88 8.40 -9.95
N GLN A 290 4.65 7.85 -11.14
CA GLN A 290 4.29 8.65 -12.30
C GLN A 290 2.93 9.31 -12.12
N HIS A 291 1.95 8.62 -11.51
CA HIS A 291 0.67 9.23 -11.17
C HIS A 291 0.84 10.41 -10.19
N SER A 292 1.63 10.24 -9.12
CA SER A 292 1.91 11.30 -8.16
C SER A 292 2.63 12.50 -8.80
N MET A 293 3.59 12.27 -9.70
CA MET A 293 4.25 13.35 -10.47
C MET A 293 3.23 14.14 -11.32
N ARG A 294 2.30 13.45 -11.97
CA ARG A 294 1.27 14.10 -12.78
C ARG A 294 0.31 14.94 -11.94
N LEU A 295 -0.07 14.48 -10.74
CA LEU A 295 -0.87 15.26 -9.78
C LEU A 295 -0.15 16.54 -9.32
N LEU A 296 1.19 16.54 -9.31
CA LEU A 296 2.01 17.73 -9.08
C LEU A 296 2.18 18.63 -10.31
N GLY A 297 1.62 18.25 -11.45
CA GLY A 297 1.74 18.98 -12.73
C GLY A 297 3.06 18.71 -13.46
N ALA A 298 3.79 17.66 -13.10
CA ALA A 298 5.05 17.30 -13.76
C ALA A 298 4.87 16.11 -14.71
N GLU A 299 5.51 16.18 -15.88
CA GLU A 299 5.61 15.05 -16.81
C GLU A 299 6.67 14.04 -16.33
N PRO A 300 6.33 12.75 -16.20
CA PRO A 300 7.31 11.71 -15.94
C PRO A 300 8.29 11.53 -17.11
N ARG A 301 9.43 10.87 -16.86
CA ARG A 301 10.40 10.51 -17.93
C ARG A 301 9.81 9.52 -18.94
N GLY A 302 8.69 8.89 -18.58
CA GLY A 302 7.99 7.96 -19.45
C GLY A 302 8.60 6.57 -19.44
N LEU A 303 9.24 6.19 -18.33
CA LEU A 303 9.71 4.80 -18.13
C LEU A 303 8.50 3.86 -18.14
N ALA A 304 8.69 2.64 -18.65
CA ALA A 304 7.62 1.68 -18.89
C ALA A 304 6.95 1.16 -17.61
N PRO A 305 5.67 1.49 -17.32
CA PRO A 305 4.98 0.97 -16.13
C PRO A 305 4.58 -0.51 -16.27
N TYR A 306 4.60 -1.01 -17.51
CA TYR A 306 4.29 -2.38 -17.86
C TYR A 306 5.36 -2.95 -18.80
N ARG A 307 5.58 -4.27 -18.73
CA ARG A 307 6.43 -5.01 -19.69
C ARG A 307 5.59 -6.08 -20.37
N PHE A 308 5.66 -6.15 -21.68
CA PHE A 308 4.95 -7.14 -22.49
C PHE A 308 5.86 -8.33 -22.79
N LEU A 309 5.84 -9.34 -21.92
CA LEU A 309 6.60 -10.57 -22.10
C LEU A 309 5.93 -11.50 -23.12
N GLY A 310 6.73 -12.11 -24.00
CA GLY A 310 6.23 -12.98 -25.07
C GLY A 310 5.60 -12.23 -26.24
N ALA A 311 5.45 -10.89 -26.15
CA ALA A 311 5.19 -10.08 -27.32
C ALA A 311 6.39 -10.18 -28.27
N ARG A 312 6.15 -10.44 -29.55
CA ARG A 312 7.20 -10.53 -30.58
C ARG A 312 7.72 -9.15 -30.99
N CYS A 313 7.91 -8.25 -30.02
CA CYS A 313 8.39 -6.89 -30.21
C CYS A 313 9.17 -6.41 -28.99
N SER A 314 10.28 -5.71 -29.23
CA SER A 314 11.01 -4.99 -28.19
C SER A 314 10.43 -3.59 -28.09
N VAL A 315 9.69 -3.34 -27.01
CA VAL A 315 9.05 -2.03 -26.77
C VAL A 315 10.11 -1.08 -26.21
N PRO A 316 10.25 0.14 -26.75
CA PRO A 316 11.14 1.13 -26.15
C PRO A 316 10.78 1.39 -24.69
N GLU A 317 11.78 1.49 -23.82
CA GLU A 317 11.57 1.75 -22.40
C GLU A 317 10.96 3.14 -22.14
N SER A 318 11.32 4.11 -22.98
CA SER A 318 10.73 5.44 -23.02
C SER A 318 10.60 5.92 -24.46
N VAL A 319 9.57 6.74 -24.72
CA VAL A 319 9.33 7.36 -26.02
C VAL A 319 9.04 8.84 -25.79
N PRO A 320 9.87 9.77 -26.31
CA PRO A 320 9.59 11.20 -26.25
C PRO A 320 8.46 11.58 -27.23
N ASP A 321 7.87 12.75 -27.02
CA ASP A 321 6.89 13.37 -27.92
C ASP A 321 5.67 12.48 -28.23
N ARG A 322 5.21 11.71 -27.22
CA ARG A 322 4.06 10.79 -27.36
C ARG A 322 2.83 11.49 -27.94
N ARG A 323 2.62 12.77 -27.63
CA ARG A 323 1.52 13.56 -28.19
C ARG A 323 1.56 13.68 -29.71
N GLU A 324 2.71 13.98 -30.28
CA GLU A 324 2.84 14.12 -31.74
C GLU A 324 2.67 12.78 -32.43
N ARG A 325 3.25 11.74 -31.84
CA ARG A 325 3.15 10.35 -32.30
C ARG A 325 1.72 9.83 -32.25
N ALA A 326 0.93 10.24 -31.25
CA ALA A 326 -0.48 9.86 -31.12
C ALA A 326 -1.32 10.27 -32.35
N ARG A 327 -0.98 11.39 -33.01
CA ARG A 327 -1.73 11.89 -34.19
C ARG A 327 -1.63 10.97 -35.39
N ALA A 328 -0.58 10.16 -35.47
CA ALA A 328 -0.39 9.21 -36.56
C ALA A 328 -1.06 7.85 -36.30
N LEU A 329 -1.65 7.64 -35.10
CA LEU A 329 -2.35 6.40 -34.78
C LEU A 329 -3.62 6.23 -35.60
N LYS A 330 -3.93 4.98 -35.95
CA LYS A 330 -5.13 4.60 -36.70
C LYS A 330 -5.77 3.38 -36.04
N GLN A 331 -7.10 3.29 -36.07
CA GLN A 331 -7.83 2.17 -35.46
C GLN A 331 -7.48 0.79 -36.06
N ASN A 332 -6.94 0.73 -37.28
CA ASN A 332 -6.51 -0.52 -37.89
C ASN A 332 -5.06 -0.93 -37.56
N MET A 333 -4.34 -0.16 -36.74
CA MET A 333 -2.99 -0.50 -36.30
C MET A 333 -3.00 -1.74 -35.40
N ARG A 334 -1.92 -2.52 -35.46
CA ARG A 334 -1.73 -3.66 -34.55
C ARG A 334 -1.16 -3.16 -33.23
N ALA A 335 -1.39 -3.92 -32.17
CA ALA A 335 -0.86 -3.63 -30.83
C ALA A 335 0.66 -3.41 -30.83
N GLN A 336 1.40 -4.19 -31.64
CA GLN A 336 2.83 -4.03 -31.85
C GLN A 336 3.20 -2.67 -32.45
N ASP A 337 2.49 -2.24 -33.49
CA ASP A 337 2.78 -0.97 -34.17
C ASP A 337 2.51 0.21 -33.22
N VAL A 338 1.43 0.11 -32.43
CA VAL A 338 1.11 1.09 -31.39
C VAL A 338 2.22 1.16 -30.34
N LEU A 339 2.68 0.03 -29.79
CA LEU A 339 3.76 0.03 -28.79
C LEU A 339 5.10 0.54 -29.33
N LEU A 340 5.46 0.21 -30.57
CA LEU A 340 6.66 0.73 -31.21
C LEU A 340 6.58 2.25 -31.45
N GLN A 341 5.37 2.75 -31.70
CA GLN A 341 5.12 4.16 -31.98
C GLN A 341 4.97 5.00 -30.71
N MET A 342 4.30 4.48 -29.68
CA MET A 342 3.88 5.21 -28.48
C MET A 342 4.66 4.83 -27.22
N GLY A 343 5.40 3.73 -27.24
CA GLY A 343 5.99 3.12 -26.05
C GLY A 343 4.93 2.37 -25.23
N ASN A 344 5.23 2.15 -23.96
CA ASN A 344 4.31 1.48 -23.04
C ASN A 344 3.16 2.42 -22.62
N PRO A 345 1.94 1.89 -22.46
CA PRO A 345 0.83 2.65 -21.90
C PRO A 345 1.11 3.05 -20.45
N ASP A 346 0.55 4.19 -20.03
CA ASP A 346 0.65 4.68 -18.65
C ASP A 346 -0.30 3.91 -17.71
N SER A 347 -1.38 3.34 -18.25
CA SER A 347 -2.31 2.45 -17.55
C SER A 347 -2.88 1.40 -18.49
N VAL A 348 -3.09 0.20 -17.98
CA VAL A 348 -3.79 -0.88 -18.68
C VAL A 348 -4.96 -1.36 -17.83
N ILE A 349 -6.18 -1.26 -18.37
CA ILE A 349 -7.40 -1.71 -17.69
C ILE A 349 -7.96 -2.91 -18.44
N LYS A 350 -8.04 -4.05 -17.77
CA LYS A 350 -8.60 -5.28 -18.34
C LYS A 350 -10.00 -5.55 -17.80
N GLN A 351 -10.91 -5.87 -18.70
CA GLN A 351 -12.30 -6.19 -18.37
C GLN A 351 -12.77 -7.43 -19.13
N SER A 352 -13.73 -8.14 -18.55
CA SER A 352 -14.46 -9.20 -19.24
C SER A 352 -15.95 -8.96 -19.18
N ARG A 353 -16.66 -9.39 -20.21
CA ARG A 353 -18.12 -9.45 -20.23
C ARG A 353 -18.59 -10.69 -20.97
N THR A 354 -19.73 -11.23 -20.59
CA THR A 354 -20.36 -12.33 -21.33
C THR A 354 -21.19 -11.77 -22.48
N VAL A 355 -20.94 -12.27 -23.69
CA VAL A 355 -21.68 -11.93 -24.92
C VAL A 355 -22.05 -13.24 -25.60
N ASP A 356 -23.34 -13.49 -25.79
CA ASP A 356 -23.86 -14.71 -26.44
C ASP A 356 -23.35 -16.04 -25.84
N GLY A 357 -23.07 -16.04 -24.53
CA GLY A 357 -22.55 -17.21 -23.80
C GLY A 357 -21.02 -17.31 -23.79
N ASP A 358 -20.32 -16.51 -24.59
CA ASP A 358 -18.86 -16.45 -24.63
C ASP A 358 -18.31 -15.30 -23.77
N THR A 359 -17.13 -15.50 -23.19
CA THR A 359 -16.43 -14.44 -22.46
C THR A 359 -15.62 -13.59 -23.44
N LEU A 360 -16.05 -12.34 -23.62
CA LEU A 360 -15.31 -11.34 -24.37
C LEU A 360 -14.37 -10.58 -23.43
N TRP A 361 -13.07 -10.57 -23.77
CA TRP A 361 -12.07 -9.79 -23.07
C TRP A 361 -11.79 -8.47 -23.80
N THR A 362 -11.75 -7.39 -23.04
CA THR A 362 -11.33 -6.07 -23.50
C THR A 362 -10.15 -5.58 -22.67
N GLU A 363 -9.27 -4.82 -23.31
CA GLU A 363 -8.12 -4.20 -22.67
C GLU A 363 -8.04 -2.75 -23.13
N THR A 364 -8.08 -1.80 -22.20
CA THR A 364 -7.95 -0.37 -22.49
C THR A 364 -6.55 0.07 -22.15
N TRP A 365 -5.84 0.58 -23.15
CA TRP A 365 -4.55 1.24 -22.98
C TRP A 365 -4.75 2.74 -22.87
N GLU A 366 -4.19 3.34 -21.83
CA GLU A 366 -4.24 4.78 -21.63
C GLU A 366 -2.85 5.39 -21.80
N TYR A 367 -2.78 6.49 -22.55
CA TYR A 367 -1.58 7.31 -22.72
C TYR A 367 -1.89 8.73 -22.30
N ASP A 368 -1.15 9.25 -21.33
CA ASP A 368 -1.34 10.60 -20.78
C ASP A 368 -0.31 11.57 -21.36
N PHE A 369 -0.77 12.78 -21.64
CA PHE A 369 0.08 13.86 -22.11
C PHE A 369 -0.49 15.21 -21.67
N LEU A 370 0.40 16.19 -21.50
CA LEU A 370 0.02 17.57 -21.22
C LEU A 370 -0.21 18.30 -22.55
N VAL A 371 -1.41 18.85 -22.74
CA VAL A 371 -1.76 19.67 -23.92
C VAL A 371 -2.19 21.03 -23.42
N GLU A 372 -1.44 22.08 -23.78
CA GLU A 372 -1.79 23.46 -23.44
C GLU A 372 -2.05 23.66 -21.93
N GLY A 373 -1.24 22.99 -21.09
CA GLY A 373 -1.36 23.04 -19.63
C GLY A 373 -2.49 22.17 -19.04
N GLN A 374 -3.19 21.39 -19.86
CA GLN A 374 -4.23 20.45 -19.41
C GLN A 374 -3.82 19.00 -19.67
N TRP A 375 -4.00 18.15 -18.67
CA TRP A 375 -3.81 16.71 -18.86
C TRP A 375 -4.93 16.13 -19.72
N LYS A 376 -4.53 15.38 -20.74
CA LYS A 376 -5.42 14.60 -21.60
C LYS A 376 -4.98 13.14 -21.56
N THR A 377 -5.94 12.25 -21.78
CA THR A 377 -5.70 10.81 -21.88
C THR A 377 -6.22 10.33 -23.23
N LEU A 378 -5.35 9.73 -24.03
CA LEU A 378 -5.74 8.93 -25.18
C LEU A 378 -6.06 7.51 -24.71
N GLN A 379 -7.28 7.06 -24.96
CA GLN A 379 -7.73 5.70 -24.68
C GLN A 379 -7.78 4.89 -25.98
N LEU A 380 -7.17 3.70 -25.96
CA LEU A 380 -7.26 2.70 -27.01
C LEU A 380 -7.90 1.44 -26.43
N VAL A 381 -9.10 1.10 -26.88
CA VAL A 381 -9.81 -0.11 -26.43
C VAL A 381 -9.54 -1.24 -27.41
N TRP A 382 -8.89 -2.28 -26.93
CA TRP A 382 -8.62 -3.53 -27.63
C TRP A 382 -9.70 -4.54 -27.30
N GLU A 383 -10.18 -5.25 -28.33
CA GLU A 383 -11.12 -6.34 -28.18
C GLU A 383 -10.55 -7.61 -28.81
N GLU A 384 -10.48 -8.69 -28.02
CA GLU A 384 -10.03 -10.00 -28.50
C GLU A 384 -11.20 -10.81 -29.08
N ARG A 385 -11.10 -11.20 -30.34
CA ARG A 385 -12.02 -12.15 -30.99
C ARG A 385 -11.23 -13.23 -31.73
N GLN A 386 -11.50 -14.50 -31.45
CA GLN A 386 -10.94 -15.64 -32.18
C GLN A 386 -9.40 -15.57 -32.31
N SER A 387 -8.70 -15.27 -31.21
CA SER A 387 -7.22 -15.09 -31.18
C SER A 387 -6.67 -13.90 -31.98
N ARG A 388 -7.52 -12.96 -32.40
CA ARG A 388 -7.11 -11.68 -33.01
C ARG A 388 -7.57 -10.53 -32.13
N SER A 389 -6.69 -9.54 -31.96
CA SER A 389 -7.02 -8.30 -31.26
C SER A 389 -7.04 -7.13 -32.24
N ARG A 390 -7.95 -6.18 -32.02
CA ARG A 390 -8.06 -4.94 -32.80
C ARG A 390 -8.54 -3.80 -31.91
N ILE A 391 -8.19 -2.58 -32.29
CA ILE A 391 -8.75 -1.37 -31.67
C ILE A 391 -10.20 -1.23 -32.12
N THR A 392 -11.13 -1.25 -31.18
CA THR A 392 -12.56 -1.01 -31.44
C THR A 392 -12.97 0.42 -31.12
N HIS A 393 -12.21 1.10 -30.26
CA HIS A 393 -12.45 2.46 -29.84
C HIS A 393 -11.13 3.20 -29.62
N MET A 394 -11.05 4.44 -30.09
CA MET A 394 -9.89 5.32 -29.95
C MET A 394 -10.38 6.73 -29.76
N GLU A 395 -10.11 7.32 -28.60
CA GLU A 395 -10.54 8.68 -28.28
C GLU A 395 -9.59 9.39 -27.34
N GLU A 396 -9.60 10.72 -27.40
CA GLU A 396 -8.90 11.58 -26.45
C GLU A 396 -9.94 12.23 -25.53
N ILE A 397 -9.75 12.04 -24.22
CA ILE A 397 -10.64 12.55 -23.19
C ILE A 397 -9.86 13.41 -22.18
N PRO A 398 -10.54 14.28 -21.41
CA PRO A 398 -9.95 14.86 -20.20
C PRO A 398 -9.46 13.75 -19.28
N ALA A 399 -8.28 13.93 -18.69
CA ALA A 399 -7.65 12.95 -17.82
C ALA A 399 -8.55 12.56 -16.63
N PRO A 400 -9.20 11.37 -16.63
CA PRO A 400 -10.21 11.02 -15.63
C PRO A 400 -9.60 10.80 -14.24
N TRP A 401 -8.31 10.47 -14.19
CA TRP A 401 -7.54 10.21 -12.99
C TRP A 401 -7.19 11.46 -12.17
N LEU A 402 -7.40 12.68 -12.71
CA LEU A 402 -7.22 13.91 -11.93
C LEU A 402 -8.22 14.01 -10.77
N LEU A 403 -9.34 13.29 -10.86
CA LEU A 403 -10.45 13.32 -9.91
C LEU A 403 -10.61 11.97 -9.18
N SER A 404 -9.72 11.01 -9.42
CA SER A 404 -9.89 9.64 -8.93
C SER A 404 -8.59 8.86 -8.89
N ASP A 405 -8.35 8.18 -7.77
CA ASP A 405 -7.22 7.25 -7.61
C ASP A 405 -7.45 5.91 -8.31
N ALA A 406 -8.52 5.75 -9.10
CA ALA A 406 -8.91 4.49 -9.74
C ALA A 406 -7.76 3.75 -10.42
N ARG A 407 -6.86 4.50 -11.06
CA ARG A 407 -5.71 3.98 -11.78
C ARG A 407 -4.67 3.28 -10.89
N VAL A 408 -4.43 3.82 -9.69
CA VAL A 408 -3.37 3.31 -8.81
C VAL A 408 -3.88 2.28 -7.80
N ARG A 409 -5.21 2.12 -7.67
CA ARG A 409 -5.83 1.23 -6.67
C ARG A 409 -5.27 -0.19 -6.69
N GLU A 410 -5.17 -0.81 -7.86
CA GLU A 410 -4.67 -2.19 -7.95
C GLU A 410 -3.24 -2.35 -7.41
N PHE A 411 -2.41 -1.30 -7.53
CA PHE A 411 -1.05 -1.28 -7.00
C PHE A 411 -1.00 -1.03 -5.49
N LEU A 412 -1.96 -0.26 -4.97
CA LEU A 412 -2.17 -0.07 -3.54
C LEU A 412 -2.79 -1.32 -2.88
N ASP A 413 -3.35 -2.25 -3.66
CA ASP A 413 -4.04 -3.43 -3.14
C ASP A 413 -3.11 -4.61 -2.86
N LEU A 414 -2.00 -4.69 -3.59
CA LEU A 414 -1.12 -5.85 -3.57
C LEU A 414 -0.01 -5.77 -2.52
N SER A 415 0.10 -4.67 -1.77
CA SER A 415 1.20 -4.37 -0.83
C SER A 415 1.01 -4.95 0.55
#